data_AF-A0A8J4UPU4-F1
#
_entry.id   AF-A0A8J4UPU4-F1
#
_cell.length_a   1.000
_cell.length_b   1.000
_cell.length_c   1.000
_cell.angle_alpha   90.00
_cell.angle_beta   90.00
_cell.angle_gamma   90.00
#
_symmetry.space_group_name_H-M   'P 1'
#
loop_
_entity.id
_entity.type
_entity.pdbx_description
1 polymer ?
#
loop_
_entity_poly.entity_id
_entity_poly.type
_entity_poly.pdbx_seq_one_letter_code
_entity_poly.pdbx_strand_id
1 'polypeptide(L)'
;MLPSLSGLLSQYLSLVLLEEGIREDSVNELASMDSCQLLTSLVLSVCCHVLSTTAWSVNNFLMTGPKAYLMYASSVQAGAQRGIEECKYQFAWDRWNCPESELQLSTQKGLRRATKETAFIHAISAAGVMYTLTKNCSMGDFDNCGCDDSNIGKIGGRGWIWGGCSDNAEFGENISKQFVDALENGHDSRAAVNRHNNEAGRLAIRSTMKRSCKCHGVSGSCSVQTCWMQLSEFRDVGNYLKIKYDQAQKLELDQRRMRVGNSAENRGAIADTFSSVARTELIHLEDSPNYCVKNLSLGLHGTEGRECLRSGNNLSQFEKRSCRRLCHECGLKVEEKRIEIAYLSYTSSVLAGAQNGMHECKHQFAWDRWNCPESTFHFSTHRRIRSATRETSFVHAISAAGVMYTLTRNCSLGDLDNCGCDNSRNGNIGGRGWLWGGCSDNVDFGERISKQYVDAFETGQDARAAVNLHNNAAGRL
;
A
#
# COMPACT_ATOMS: atom_id res chain seq x y z
N MET A 1 50.15 22.16 29.31
CA MET A 1 50.13 22.34 27.84
C MET A 1 48.94 21.56 27.32
N LEU A 2 47.88 22.26 26.92
CA LEU A 2 46.72 21.64 26.28
C LEU A 2 47.13 21.26 24.84
N PRO A 3 46.87 20.03 24.37
CA PRO A 3 47.13 19.68 22.99
C PRO A 3 46.30 20.58 22.07
N SER A 4 46.89 21.01 20.95
CA SER A 4 46.18 21.82 19.95
C SER A 4 44.99 21.03 19.40
N LEU A 5 43.90 21.72 19.04
CA LEU A 5 42.70 21.11 18.44
C LEU A 5 43.06 20.28 17.20
N SER A 6 44.10 20.68 16.46
CA SER A 6 44.66 19.95 15.33
C SER A 6 45.28 18.60 15.70
N GLY A 7 45.95 18.53 16.86
CA GLY A 7 46.56 17.29 17.36
C GLY A 7 45.51 16.26 17.79
N LEU A 8 44.41 16.70 18.41
CA LEU A 8 43.30 15.83 18.81
C LEU A 8 42.52 15.29 17.59
N LEU A 9 42.33 16.11 16.55
CA LEU A 9 41.68 15.69 15.30
C LEU A 9 42.52 14.67 14.52
N SER A 10 43.85 14.86 14.46
CA SER A 10 44.76 13.91 13.79
C SER A 10 44.79 12.54 14.48
N GLN A 11 44.68 12.52 15.81
CA GLN A 11 44.66 11.29 16.60
C GLN A 11 43.32 10.54 16.49
N TYR A 12 42.21 11.27 16.38
CA TYR A 12 40.88 10.68 16.16
C TYR A 12 40.72 10.13 14.73
N LEU A 13 41.21 10.84 13.72
CA LEU A 13 41.22 10.38 12.32
C LEU A 13 42.12 9.15 12.12
N SER A 14 43.29 9.10 12.76
CA SER A 14 44.17 7.91 12.71
C SER A 14 43.51 6.66 13.32
N LEU A 15 42.72 6.82 14.40
CA LEU A 15 42.00 5.73 15.05
C LEU A 15 40.82 5.22 14.21
N VAL A 16 40.09 6.12 13.55
CA VAL A 16 38.96 5.76 12.67
C VAL A 16 39.43 5.09 11.37
N LEU A 17 40.57 5.51 10.82
CA LEU A 17 41.12 4.94 9.58
C LEU A 17 41.75 3.54 9.76
N LEU A 18 42.19 3.21 10.99
CA LEU A 18 42.67 1.87 11.36
C LEU A 18 41.55 0.81 11.43
N GLU A 19 40.30 1.22 11.68
CA GLU A 19 39.14 0.32 11.70
C GLU A 19 38.58 0.00 10.31
N GLU A 20 38.84 0.85 9.29
CA GLU A 20 38.26 0.72 7.94
C GLU A 20 39.27 0.36 6.82
N GLY A 21 40.55 0.15 7.12
CA GLY A 21 41.51 -0.42 6.16
C GLY A 21 41.82 0.46 4.94
N ILE A 22 41.88 1.78 5.12
CA ILE A 22 42.16 2.77 4.06
C ILE A 22 43.66 3.08 4.01
N ARG A 23 44.21 3.26 2.80
CA ARG A 23 45.64 3.41 2.47
C ARG A 23 46.24 4.73 3.01
N GLU A 24 47.45 4.68 3.58
CA GLU A 24 48.16 5.82 4.23
C GLU A 24 48.35 7.07 3.33
N ASP A 25 48.32 6.93 2.01
CA ASP A 25 48.52 8.03 1.06
C ASP A 25 47.44 9.13 1.15
N SER A 26 46.25 8.83 1.68
CA SER A 26 45.13 9.78 1.79
C SER A 26 45.21 10.74 2.97
N VAL A 27 46.11 10.49 3.94
CA VAL A 27 46.22 11.28 5.18
C VAL A 27 46.99 12.59 4.96
N ASN A 28 47.94 12.60 4.03
CA ASN A 28 48.78 13.77 3.74
C ASN A 28 48.06 14.86 2.92
N GLU A 29 47.02 14.51 2.15
CA GLU A 29 46.20 15.50 1.42
C GLU A 29 45.18 16.21 2.33
N LEU A 30 44.74 15.58 3.43
CA LEU A 30 43.77 16.18 4.36
C LEU A 30 44.40 17.24 5.27
N ALA A 31 45.72 17.18 5.48
CA ALA A 31 46.47 18.10 6.35
C ALA A 31 46.82 19.44 5.67
N SER A 32 46.58 19.58 4.36
CA SER A 32 46.91 20.78 3.57
C SER A 32 45.69 21.62 3.17
N MET A 33 44.48 21.23 3.59
CA MET A 33 43.23 21.89 3.23
C MET A 33 42.92 23.08 4.16
N ASP A 34 42.58 24.23 3.57
CA ASP A 34 42.20 25.44 4.30
C ASP A 34 40.86 25.26 5.06
N SER A 35 40.65 26.02 6.14
CA SER A 35 39.46 25.93 7.00
C SER A 35 38.12 26.03 6.25
N CYS A 36 38.09 26.71 5.11
CA CYS A 36 36.90 26.83 4.25
C CYS A 36 36.60 25.53 3.48
N GLN A 37 37.63 24.77 3.10
CA GLN A 37 37.51 23.49 2.38
C GLN A 37 37.11 22.33 3.30
N LEU A 38 37.52 22.38 4.57
CA LEU A 38 37.08 21.44 5.60
C LEU A 38 35.59 21.60 5.92
N LEU A 39 35.10 22.85 6.01
CA LEU A 39 33.68 23.16 6.25
C LEU A 39 32.79 22.72 5.07
N THR A 40 33.21 22.93 3.83
CA THR A 40 32.44 22.48 2.66
C THR A 40 32.40 20.95 2.55
N SER A 41 33.50 20.27 2.86
CA SER A 41 33.55 18.80 2.91
C SER A 41 32.64 18.21 4.01
N LEU A 42 32.65 18.83 5.20
CA LEU A 42 31.76 18.43 6.31
C LEU A 42 30.28 18.69 5.98
N VAL A 43 29.95 19.82 5.37
CA VAL A 43 28.56 20.13 4.95
C VAL A 43 28.11 19.16 3.86
N LEU A 44 28.96 18.82 2.88
CA LEU A 44 28.64 17.81 1.87
C LEU A 44 28.46 16.41 2.50
N SER A 45 29.32 16.02 3.44
CA SER A 45 29.22 14.74 4.13
C SER A 45 27.95 14.64 4.99
N VAL A 46 27.61 15.69 5.73
CA VAL A 46 26.38 15.77 6.51
C VAL A 46 25.15 15.81 5.61
N CYS A 47 25.17 16.55 4.49
CA CYS A 47 24.11 16.50 3.48
C CYS A 47 23.98 15.10 2.87
N CYS A 48 25.07 14.43 2.54
CA CYS A 48 25.07 13.04 2.06
C CYS A 48 24.49 12.07 3.10
N HIS A 49 24.81 12.24 4.38
CA HIS A 49 24.26 11.41 5.46
C HIS A 49 22.78 11.72 5.77
N VAL A 50 22.35 12.98 5.66
CA VAL A 50 20.95 13.40 5.86
C VAL A 50 20.07 12.98 4.67
N LEU A 51 20.58 13.09 3.44
CA LEU A 51 19.95 12.54 2.24
C LEU A 51 19.95 11.00 2.27
N SER A 52 20.99 10.38 2.82
CA SER A 52 21.06 8.93 3.04
C SER A 52 20.24 8.44 4.24
N THR A 53 19.62 9.29 5.06
CA THR A 53 18.73 8.82 6.15
C THR A 53 17.27 9.02 5.84
N THR A 54 16.94 9.77 4.78
CA THR A 54 15.56 10.04 4.34
C THR A 54 15.21 9.43 2.97
N ALA A 55 16.16 8.80 2.27
CA ALA A 55 15.97 8.27 0.91
C ALA A 55 15.89 6.73 0.76
N TRP A 56 15.46 5.97 1.77
CA TRP A 56 15.41 4.49 1.70
C TRP A 56 14.01 3.93 1.52
N SER A 57 13.30 4.38 0.48
CA SER A 57 12.10 3.68 -0.02
C SER A 57 12.16 3.28 -1.51
N VAL A 58 13.28 3.52 -2.20
CA VAL A 58 13.44 3.12 -3.62
C VAL A 58 14.91 2.95 -4.07
N ASN A 59 15.90 3.47 -3.31
CA ASN A 59 17.28 3.56 -3.78
C ASN A 59 18.10 2.26 -3.82
N ASN A 60 17.69 1.19 -3.14
CA ASN A 60 18.41 -0.09 -3.28
C ASN A 60 18.24 -0.73 -4.66
N PHE A 61 17.25 -0.28 -5.43
CA PHE A 61 16.96 -0.82 -6.76
C PHE A 61 17.70 -0.08 -7.88
N LEU A 62 18.01 1.20 -7.65
CA LEU A 62 18.62 2.07 -8.67
C LEU A 62 20.11 1.81 -8.91
N MET A 63 20.78 1.02 -8.04
CA MET A 63 22.23 0.85 -8.08
C MET A 63 22.70 -0.51 -8.62
N THR A 64 21.81 -1.44 -8.98
CA THR A 64 22.20 -2.79 -9.45
C THR A 64 21.42 -3.34 -10.65
N GLY A 65 20.37 -2.67 -11.15
CA GLY A 65 19.58 -3.15 -12.28
C GLY A 65 20.01 -2.55 -13.64
N PRO A 66 20.21 -3.34 -14.71
CA PRO A 66 20.30 -2.81 -16.08
C PRO A 66 19.05 -1.98 -16.43
N LYS A 67 19.17 -0.98 -17.33
CA LYS A 67 18.10 -0.04 -17.74
C LYS A 67 16.71 -0.65 -17.98
N ALA A 68 16.62 -1.92 -18.37
CA ALA A 68 15.37 -2.68 -18.52
C ALA A 68 14.55 -2.81 -17.21
N TYR A 69 15.21 -2.82 -16.05
CA TYR A 69 14.56 -2.93 -14.75
C TYR A 69 13.77 -1.67 -14.36
N LEU A 70 14.15 -0.49 -14.85
CA LEU A 70 13.40 0.73 -14.58
C LEU A 70 12.01 0.73 -15.24
N MET A 71 11.86 0.05 -16.37
CA MET A 71 10.60 0.01 -17.11
C MET A 71 9.47 -0.64 -16.30
N TYR A 72 9.80 -1.68 -15.52
CA TYR A 72 8.81 -2.44 -14.74
C TYR A 72 8.67 -1.95 -13.30
N ALA A 73 9.57 -1.08 -12.82
CA ALA A 73 9.65 -0.71 -11.40
C ALA A 73 8.35 -0.13 -10.85
N SER A 74 7.67 0.74 -11.60
CA SER A 74 6.39 1.32 -11.20
C SER A 74 5.29 0.26 -11.07
N SER A 75 5.23 -0.68 -12.01
CA SER A 75 4.25 -1.78 -12.02
C SER A 75 4.54 -2.81 -10.92
N VAL A 76 5.82 -3.06 -10.62
CA VAL A 76 6.25 -3.88 -9.48
C VAL A 76 5.81 -3.24 -8.17
N GLN A 77 6.04 -1.94 -7.99
CA GLN A 77 5.59 -1.22 -6.79
C GLN A 77 4.07 -1.28 -6.65
N ALA A 78 3.33 -1.04 -7.73
CA ALA A 78 1.87 -1.15 -7.74
C ALA A 78 1.40 -2.58 -7.40
N GLY A 79 2.08 -3.60 -7.92
CA GLY A 79 1.75 -5.00 -7.63
C GLY A 79 2.06 -5.42 -6.18
N ALA A 80 3.18 -4.97 -5.62
CA ALA A 80 3.49 -5.20 -4.21
C ALA A 80 2.44 -4.53 -3.30
N GLN A 81 2.05 -3.29 -3.62
CA GLN A 81 0.99 -2.57 -2.91
C GLN A 81 -0.36 -3.29 -3.00
N ARG A 82 -0.74 -3.78 -4.18
CA ARG A 82 -1.94 -4.62 -4.37
C ARG A 82 -1.92 -5.85 -3.48
N GLY A 83 -0.77 -6.51 -3.36
CA GLY A 83 -0.58 -7.64 -2.45
C GLY A 83 -0.86 -7.28 -0.98
N ILE A 84 -0.36 -6.13 -0.52
CA ILE A 84 -0.56 -5.67 0.86
C ILE A 84 -2.00 -5.22 1.13
N GLU A 85 -2.66 -4.60 0.15
CA GLU A 85 -4.09 -4.26 0.26
C GLU A 85 -4.95 -5.51 0.42
N GLU A 86 -4.66 -6.56 -0.35
CA GLU A 86 -5.34 -7.84 -0.21
C GLU A 86 -4.99 -8.54 1.11
N CYS A 87 -3.75 -8.42 1.59
CA CYS A 87 -3.36 -8.89 2.93
C CYS A 87 -4.18 -8.22 4.03
N LYS A 88 -4.31 -6.89 4.00
CA LYS A 88 -5.16 -6.14 4.95
C LYS A 88 -6.61 -6.60 4.87
N TYR A 89 -7.11 -6.88 3.67
CA TYR A 89 -8.46 -7.40 3.48
C TYR A 89 -8.64 -8.78 4.13
N GLN A 90 -7.75 -9.74 3.82
CA GLN A 90 -7.84 -11.11 4.32
C GLN A 90 -7.72 -11.19 5.85
N PHE A 91 -6.96 -10.28 6.47
CA PHE A 91 -6.69 -10.26 7.91
C PHE A 91 -7.45 -9.17 8.66
N ALA A 92 -8.43 -8.50 8.04
CA ALA A 92 -9.16 -7.37 8.62
C ALA A 92 -9.75 -7.69 10.02
N TRP A 93 -10.21 -8.93 10.20
CA TRP A 93 -10.84 -9.40 11.43
C TRP A 93 -9.98 -10.36 12.26
N ASP A 94 -8.72 -10.60 11.87
CA ASP A 94 -7.76 -11.39 12.63
C ASP A 94 -7.02 -10.53 13.64
N ARG A 95 -6.44 -11.12 14.70
CA ARG A 95 -5.73 -10.37 15.75
C ARG A 95 -4.53 -9.60 15.19
N TRP A 96 -3.83 -10.20 14.24
CA TRP A 96 -2.89 -9.52 13.36
C TRP A 96 -3.62 -9.10 12.09
N ASN A 97 -3.54 -7.82 11.72
CA ASN A 97 -4.34 -7.20 10.65
C ASN A 97 -3.50 -6.64 9.50
N CYS A 98 -2.33 -7.23 9.25
CA CYS A 98 -1.39 -6.78 8.23
C CYS A 98 -0.99 -5.28 8.37
N PRO A 99 -0.31 -4.90 9.47
CA PRO A 99 0.02 -3.50 9.76
C PRO A 99 1.00 -2.92 8.73
N GLU A 100 0.94 -1.60 8.50
CA GLU A 100 1.75 -0.90 7.49
C GLU A 100 3.27 -0.98 7.74
N SER A 101 3.68 -1.26 8.98
CA SER A 101 5.08 -1.53 9.32
C SER A 101 5.67 -2.70 8.52
N GLU A 102 4.83 -3.63 8.05
CA GLU A 102 5.23 -4.80 7.26
C GLU A 102 5.30 -4.55 5.75
N LEU A 103 4.90 -3.35 5.28
CA LEU A 103 5.02 -2.96 3.87
C LEU A 103 6.49 -2.94 3.39
N GLN A 104 7.43 -2.87 4.32
CA GLN A 104 8.85 -2.80 4.01
C GLN A 104 9.46 -4.20 3.85
N LEU A 105 9.15 -4.89 2.74
CA LEU A 105 9.88 -6.10 2.31
C LEU A 105 11.42 -5.88 2.25
N SER A 106 11.85 -4.62 2.11
CA SER A 106 13.25 -4.24 1.91
C SER A 106 14.02 -3.90 3.20
N THR A 107 13.37 -3.54 4.32
CA THR A 107 14.12 -3.15 5.52
C THR A 107 14.32 -4.33 6.45
N GLN A 108 15.59 -4.63 6.69
CA GLN A 108 16.10 -5.65 7.62
C GLN A 108 15.64 -5.50 9.09
N LYS A 109 14.72 -4.56 9.39
CA LYS A 109 14.27 -4.23 10.75
C LYS A 109 12.81 -4.60 11.04
N GLY A 110 11.93 -4.72 10.03
CA GLY A 110 10.50 -5.04 10.24
C GLY A 110 10.20 -6.54 10.24
N LEU A 111 10.59 -7.25 9.17
CA LEU A 111 10.26 -8.67 8.92
C LEU A 111 11.39 -9.62 9.33
N ARG A 112 12.05 -9.38 10.47
CA ARG A 112 13.13 -10.29 10.91
C ARG A 112 12.64 -11.67 11.32
N ARG A 113 11.38 -11.75 11.75
CA ARG A 113 10.80 -12.97 12.30
C ARG A 113 10.21 -13.81 11.18
N ALA A 114 10.59 -15.09 11.14
CA ALA A 114 10.08 -16.03 10.16
C ALA A 114 8.78 -16.69 10.66
N THR A 115 7.74 -15.88 10.88
CA THR A 115 6.42 -16.32 11.35
C THR A 115 5.49 -16.73 10.20
N LYS A 116 4.32 -17.27 10.57
CA LYS A 116 3.28 -17.65 9.63
C LYS A 116 2.73 -16.45 8.84
N GLU A 117 2.60 -15.31 9.49
CA GLU A 117 2.12 -14.05 8.91
C GLU A 117 3.10 -13.50 7.87
N THR A 118 4.39 -13.55 8.18
CA THR A 118 5.44 -13.14 7.24
C THR A 118 5.50 -14.05 6.02
N ALA A 119 5.26 -15.36 6.18
CA ALA A 119 5.17 -16.29 5.06
C ALA A 119 4.05 -15.89 4.08
N PHE A 120 2.89 -15.49 4.61
CA PHE A 120 1.78 -14.99 3.78
C PHE A 120 2.11 -13.68 3.10
N ILE A 121 2.78 -12.72 3.78
CA ILE A 121 3.20 -11.45 3.17
C ILE A 121 4.12 -11.69 1.97
N HIS A 122 5.14 -12.53 2.12
CA HIS A 122 6.05 -12.88 1.03
C HIS A 122 5.29 -13.46 -0.18
N ALA A 123 4.38 -14.40 0.08
CA ALA A 123 3.57 -15.02 -0.97
C ALA A 123 2.64 -14.03 -1.67
N ILE A 124 1.84 -13.25 -0.92
CA ILE A 124 0.85 -12.33 -1.51
C ILE A 124 1.51 -11.14 -2.22
N SER A 125 2.67 -10.67 -1.75
CA SER A 125 3.44 -9.63 -2.43
C SER A 125 4.05 -10.13 -3.73
N ALA A 126 4.66 -11.32 -3.74
CA ALA A 126 5.18 -11.94 -4.97
C ALA A 126 4.08 -12.23 -5.99
N ALA A 127 2.92 -12.69 -5.51
CA ALA A 127 1.71 -12.91 -6.31
C ALA A 127 1.17 -11.59 -6.88
N GLY A 128 1.11 -10.52 -6.09
CA GLY A 128 0.62 -9.19 -6.51
C GLY A 128 1.50 -8.55 -7.58
N VAL A 129 2.82 -8.69 -7.48
CA VAL A 129 3.79 -8.27 -8.50
C VAL A 129 3.57 -9.04 -9.80
N MET A 130 3.53 -10.37 -9.74
CA MET A 130 3.30 -11.22 -10.91
C MET A 130 1.95 -10.90 -11.59
N TYR A 131 0.87 -10.80 -10.80
CA TYR A 131 -0.47 -10.48 -11.27
C TYR A 131 -0.52 -9.18 -12.06
N THR A 132 0.08 -8.13 -11.50
CA THR A 132 0.04 -6.78 -12.09
C THR A 132 0.86 -6.72 -13.37
N LEU A 133 2.06 -7.32 -13.38
CA LEU A 133 2.90 -7.36 -14.57
C LEU A 133 2.28 -8.17 -15.71
N THR A 134 1.69 -9.33 -15.40
CA THR A 134 0.96 -10.13 -16.40
C THR A 134 -0.24 -9.36 -16.94
N LYS A 135 -1.01 -8.66 -16.11
CA LYS A 135 -2.14 -7.85 -16.59
C LYS A 135 -1.71 -6.69 -17.48
N ASN A 136 -0.74 -5.90 -17.05
CA ASN A 136 -0.22 -4.79 -17.85
C ASN A 136 0.31 -5.27 -19.20
N CYS A 137 0.97 -6.43 -19.22
CA CYS A 137 1.43 -7.07 -20.44
C CYS A 137 0.28 -7.41 -21.40
N SER A 138 -0.78 -8.04 -20.90
CA SER A 138 -1.93 -8.44 -21.72
C SER A 138 -2.85 -7.27 -22.10
N MET A 139 -2.76 -6.14 -21.41
CA MET A 139 -3.42 -4.88 -21.78
C MET A 139 -2.64 -4.09 -22.83
N GLY A 140 -1.39 -4.46 -23.11
CA GLY A 140 -0.53 -3.75 -24.05
C GLY A 140 0.19 -2.53 -23.44
N ASP A 141 0.32 -2.46 -22.11
CA ASP A 141 1.03 -1.37 -21.42
C ASP A 141 2.56 -1.46 -21.61
N PHE A 142 3.07 -2.60 -22.08
CA PHE A 142 4.50 -2.83 -22.34
C PHE A 142 4.72 -3.28 -23.78
N ASP A 143 5.63 -2.61 -24.49
CA ASP A 143 5.94 -2.93 -25.89
C ASP A 143 6.68 -4.27 -26.07
N ASN A 144 7.41 -4.71 -25.04
CA ASN A 144 8.31 -5.86 -25.10
C ASN A 144 7.65 -7.19 -24.71
N CYS A 145 6.34 -7.19 -24.46
CA CYS A 145 5.62 -8.41 -24.12
C CYS A 145 4.19 -8.35 -24.68
N GLY A 146 3.51 -9.48 -24.68
CA GLY A 146 2.14 -9.59 -25.16
C GLY A 146 1.42 -10.79 -24.56
N CYS A 147 0.31 -11.16 -25.19
CA CYS A 147 -0.47 -12.34 -24.84
C CYS A 147 0.33 -13.64 -25.03
N ASP A 148 -0.10 -14.70 -24.36
CA ASP A 148 0.35 -16.06 -24.66
C ASP A 148 -0.38 -16.59 -25.90
N ASP A 149 0.32 -16.54 -27.04
CA ASP A 149 -0.21 -16.97 -28.34
C ASP A 149 0.02 -18.46 -28.62
N SER A 150 0.65 -19.20 -27.69
CA SER A 150 1.14 -20.58 -27.91
C SER A 150 0.05 -21.57 -28.34
N ASN A 151 -1.20 -21.33 -27.96
CA ASN A 151 -2.33 -22.22 -28.23
C ASN A 151 -3.35 -21.67 -29.22
N ILE A 152 -3.18 -20.44 -29.73
CA ILE A 152 -4.16 -19.82 -30.63
C ILE A 152 -4.42 -20.70 -31.85
N GLY A 153 -5.70 -20.84 -32.21
CA GLY A 153 -6.17 -21.62 -33.36
C GLY A 153 -6.27 -23.13 -33.12
N LYS A 154 -5.74 -23.66 -32.00
CA LYS A 154 -5.86 -25.09 -31.67
C LYS A 154 -7.26 -25.42 -31.15
N ILE A 155 -7.72 -26.64 -31.43
CA ILE A 155 -8.98 -27.16 -30.87
C ILE A 155 -8.75 -27.48 -29.40
N GLY A 156 -9.43 -26.76 -28.51
CA GLY A 156 -9.30 -26.95 -27.06
C GLY A 156 -10.18 -28.06 -26.49
N GLY A 157 -11.21 -28.46 -27.22
CA GLY A 157 -12.12 -29.54 -26.86
C GLY A 157 -13.36 -29.55 -27.77
N ARG A 158 -14.38 -30.33 -27.39
CA ARG A 158 -15.60 -30.43 -28.20
C ARG A 158 -16.34 -29.08 -28.18
N GLY A 159 -16.52 -28.47 -29.35
CA GLY A 159 -17.30 -27.22 -29.52
C GLY A 159 -16.57 -25.92 -29.14
N TRP A 160 -15.25 -25.94 -28.96
CA TRP A 160 -14.50 -24.71 -28.70
C TRP A 160 -13.05 -24.73 -29.20
N ILE A 161 -12.57 -23.53 -29.54
CA ILE A 161 -11.21 -23.29 -30.03
C ILE A 161 -10.47 -22.28 -29.14
N TRP A 162 -9.15 -22.39 -29.11
CA TRP A 162 -8.29 -21.40 -28.46
C TRP A 162 -8.18 -20.14 -29.33
N GLY A 163 -8.30 -18.97 -28.71
CA GLY A 163 -8.14 -17.68 -29.38
C GLY A 163 -8.30 -16.54 -28.39
N GLY A 164 -8.29 -15.28 -28.87
CA GLY A 164 -8.26 -14.12 -27.99
C GLY A 164 -6.87 -13.89 -27.39
N CYS A 165 -6.81 -13.15 -26.28
CA CYS A 165 -5.57 -12.86 -25.57
C CYS A 165 -5.49 -13.70 -24.29
N SER A 166 -4.64 -14.73 -24.27
CA SER A 166 -4.34 -15.44 -23.02
C SER A 166 -3.33 -14.65 -22.19
N ASP A 167 -3.58 -14.51 -20.90
CA ASP A 167 -2.69 -13.76 -20.00
C ASP A 167 -1.31 -14.46 -19.90
N ASN A 168 -0.23 -13.74 -20.18
CA ASN A 168 1.13 -14.29 -20.16
C ASN A 168 1.69 -14.37 -18.72
N ALA A 169 1.31 -15.44 -18.03
CA ALA A 169 1.73 -15.69 -16.65
C ALA A 169 3.25 -15.90 -16.52
N GLU A 170 3.89 -16.54 -17.51
CA GLU A 170 5.33 -16.81 -17.49
C GLU A 170 6.17 -15.52 -17.49
N PHE A 171 5.75 -14.52 -18.28
CA PHE A 171 6.36 -13.20 -18.25
C PHE A 171 6.29 -12.56 -16.85
N GLY A 172 5.10 -12.50 -16.25
CA GLY A 172 4.92 -11.91 -14.93
C GLY A 172 5.67 -12.67 -13.83
N GLU A 173 5.77 -14.00 -13.95
CA GLU A 173 6.51 -14.87 -13.04
C GLU A 173 8.01 -14.55 -13.08
N ASN A 174 8.60 -14.47 -14.28
CA ASN A 174 10.02 -14.19 -14.46
C ASN A 174 10.41 -12.83 -13.89
N ILE A 175 9.63 -11.78 -14.17
CA ILE A 175 9.90 -10.44 -13.66
C ILE A 175 9.65 -10.37 -12.14
N SER A 176 8.56 -10.97 -11.64
CA SER A 176 8.32 -11.05 -10.17
C SER A 176 9.49 -11.72 -9.44
N LYS A 177 10.01 -12.81 -9.98
CA LYS A 177 11.20 -13.50 -9.44
C LYS A 177 12.42 -12.59 -9.41
N GLN A 178 12.70 -11.89 -10.51
CA GLN A 178 13.85 -10.98 -10.62
C GLN A 178 13.82 -9.82 -9.62
N PHE A 179 12.63 -9.31 -9.27
CA PHE A 179 12.49 -8.20 -8.33
C PHE A 179 12.35 -8.65 -6.89
N VAL A 180 11.43 -9.58 -6.61
CA VAL A 180 11.05 -9.94 -5.24
C VAL A 180 12.07 -10.87 -4.62
N ASP A 181 12.63 -11.83 -5.39
CA ASP A 181 13.65 -12.74 -4.84
C ASP A 181 15.02 -12.05 -4.72
N ALA A 182 15.28 -10.98 -5.49
CA ALA A 182 16.49 -10.16 -5.35
C ALA A 182 16.53 -9.33 -4.06
N LEU A 183 15.41 -9.25 -3.32
CA LEU A 183 15.41 -8.70 -1.96
C LEU A 183 15.95 -9.72 -0.95
N GLU A 184 15.91 -11.02 -1.28
CA GLU A 184 16.32 -12.14 -0.44
C GLU A 184 17.77 -12.59 -0.72
N ASN A 185 18.72 -11.66 -0.59
CA ASN A 185 20.15 -11.91 -0.86
C ASN A 185 20.87 -12.75 0.21
N GLY A 186 20.17 -13.08 1.30
CA GLY A 186 20.68 -13.90 2.39
C GLY A 186 20.91 -15.36 1.97
N HIS A 187 21.93 -15.98 2.56
CA HIS A 187 22.16 -17.43 2.46
C HIS A 187 21.70 -18.17 3.73
N ASP A 188 20.98 -17.48 4.61
CA ASP A 188 20.39 -18.03 5.82
C ASP A 188 19.10 -18.81 5.51
N SER A 189 18.67 -19.64 6.46
CA SER A 189 17.42 -20.40 6.36
C SER A 189 16.20 -19.50 6.14
N ARG A 190 16.22 -18.29 6.72
CA ARG A 190 15.16 -17.29 6.55
C ARG A 190 15.03 -16.86 5.10
N ALA A 191 16.12 -16.49 4.42
CA ALA A 191 16.06 -16.15 3.00
C ALA A 191 15.65 -17.34 2.11
N ALA A 192 15.97 -18.58 2.50
CA ALA A 192 15.47 -19.78 1.82
C ALA A 192 13.94 -19.94 1.98
N VAL A 193 13.43 -19.80 3.20
CA VAL A 193 11.99 -19.81 3.51
C VAL A 193 11.24 -18.71 2.78
N ASN A 194 11.79 -17.49 2.76
CA ASN A 194 11.18 -16.35 2.07
C ASN A 194 11.06 -16.61 0.57
N ARG A 195 12.12 -17.12 -0.08
CA ARG A 195 12.09 -17.48 -1.51
C ARG A 195 11.10 -18.60 -1.82
N HIS A 196 10.99 -19.61 -0.95
CA HIS A 196 9.96 -20.65 -1.08
C HIS A 196 8.55 -20.06 -1.03
N ASN A 197 8.28 -19.18 -0.07
CA ASN A 197 6.97 -18.55 0.07
C ASN A 197 6.65 -17.59 -1.10
N ASN A 198 7.64 -16.85 -1.61
CA ASN A 198 7.49 -16.05 -2.83
C ASN A 198 7.07 -16.92 -4.01
N GLU A 199 7.68 -18.09 -4.16
CA GLU A 199 7.35 -19.06 -5.21
C GLU A 199 5.95 -19.64 -5.03
N ALA A 200 5.56 -20.01 -3.81
CA ALA A 200 4.19 -20.45 -3.53
C ALA A 200 3.14 -19.39 -3.93
N GLY A 201 3.46 -18.11 -3.72
CA GLY A 201 2.66 -16.97 -4.19
C GLY A 201 2.53 -16.91 -5.71
N ARG A 202 3.63 -17.03 -6.45
CA ARG A 202 3.61 -17.06 -7.93
C ARG A 202 2.84 -18.27 -8.46
N LEU A 203 3.04 -19.43 -7.86
CA LEU A 203 2.29 -20.64 -8.22
C LEU A 203 0.79 -20.53 -7.90
N ALA A 204 0.40 -19.76 -6.88
CA ALA A 204 -1.02 -19.48 -6.60
C ALA A 204 -1.69 -18.73 -7.76
N ILE A 205 -0.99 -17.79 -8.41
CA ILE A 205 -1.48 -17.11 -9.62
C ILE A 205 -1.77 -18.13 -10.73
N ARG A 206 -0.80 -19.02 -11.02
CA ARG A 206 -0.98 -20.05 -12.05
C ARG A 206 -2.11 -21.02 -11.72
N SER A 207 -2.19 -21.44 -10.46
CA SER A 207 -3.15 -22.44 -9.98
C SER A 207 -4.58 -21.92 -10.00
N THR A 208 -4.76 -20.61 -9.89
CA THR A 208 -6.08 -19.96 -9.90
C THR A 208 -6.49 -19.45 -11.27
N MET A 209 -5.64 -19.55 -12.32
CA MET A 209 -6.03 -19.13 -13.66
C MET A 209 -7.27 -19.90 -14.15
N LYS A 210 -8.18 -19.20 -14.83
CA LYS A 210 -9.43 -19.75 -15.34
C LYS A 210 -9.52 -19.60 -16.85
N ARG A 211 -10.17 -20.57 -17.48
CA ARG A 211 -10.52 -20.50 -18.91
C ARG A 211 -11.74 -19.61 -19.06
N SER A 212 -11.58 -18.48 -19.75
CA SER A 212 -12.66 -17.56 -20.11
C SER A 212 -13.05 -17.79 -21.56
N CYS A 213 -14.34 -17.67 -21.88
CA CYS A 213 -14.87 -18.01 -23.21
C CYS A 213 -15.89 -16.99 -23.70
N LYS A 214 -15.92 -16.79 -25.03
CA LYS A 214 -16.93 -16.03 -25.75
C LYS A 214 -17.70 -16.93 -26.72
N CYS A 215 -19.02 -16.88 -26.64
CA CYS A 215 -19.91 -17.68 -27.47
C CYS A 215 -20.21 -16.98 -28.81
N HIS A 216 -20.22 -17.74 -29.89
CA HIS A 216 -20.35 -17.25 -31.27
C HIS A 216 -21.44 -17.98 -32.08
N GLY A 217 -22.23 -18.86 -31.46
CA GLY A 217 -23.29 -19.60 -32.13
C GLY A 217 -24.48 -18.71 -32.52
N VAL A 218 -25.37 -19.26 -33.36
CA VAL A 218 -26.58 -18.59 -33.84
C VAL A 218 -27.38 -18.05 -32.64
N SER A 219 -27.82 -16.79 -32.74
CA SER A 219 -28.54 -16.07 -31.68
C SER A 219 -27.80 -15.97 -30.33
N GLY A 220 -26.46 -16.01 -30.34
CA GLY A 220 -25.63 -15.94 -29.12
C GLY A 220 -25.47 -17.26 -28.38
N SER A 221 -25.85 -18.39 -29.00
CA SER A 221 -25.65 -19.72 -28.42
C SER A 221 -24.17 -20.09 -28.29
N CYS A 222 -23.83 -20.98 -27.36
CA CYS A 222 -22.45 -21.46 -27.13
C CYS A 222 -22.10 -22.74 -27.91
N SER A 223 -22.74 -22.98 -29.06
CA SER A 223 -22.46 -24.15 -29.91
C SER A 223 -21.05 -24.13 -30.50
N VAL A 224 -20.54 -22.93 -30.76
CA VAL A 224 -19.12 -22.65 -31.03
C VAL A 224 -18.70 -21.50 -30.12
N GLN A 225 -17.58 -21.66 -29.44
CA GLN A 225 -17.02 -20.63 -28.56
C GLN A 225 -15.50 -20.56 -28.72
N THR A 226 -14.96 -19.36 -28.48
CA THR A 226 -13.53 -19.09 -28.45
C THR A 226 -13.11 -18.86 -27.01
N CYS A 227 -12.06 -19.50 -26.54
CA CYS A 227 -11.59 -19.38 -25.16
C CYS A 227 -10.12 -19.00 -25.06
N TRP A 228 -9.78 -18.31 -23.97
CA TRP A 228 -8.42 -17.94 -23.57
C TRP A 228 -8.19 -18.23 -22.09
N MET A 229 -6.93 -18.32 -21.68
CA MET A 229 -6.57 -18.39 -20.26
C MET A 229 -6.52 -16.98 -19.68
N GLN A 230 -7.23 -16.76 -18.58
CA GLN A 230 -7.29 -15.47 -17.90
C GLN A 230 -6.93 -15.66 -16.42
N LEU A 231 -6.19 -14.71 -15.87
CA LEU A 231 -6.00 -14.58 -14.43
C LEU A 231 -7.37 -14.45 -13.76
N SER A 232 -7.54 -15.15 -12.64
CA SER A 232 -8.71 -14.94 -11.76
C SER A 232 -8.63 -13.60 -11.06
N GLU A 233 -9.72 -13.17 -10.43
CA GLU A 233 -9.69 -11.93 -9.66
C GLU A 233 -8.65 -12.07 -8.54
N PHE A 234 -7.94 -10.98 -8.23
CA PHE A 234 -6.89 -11.05 -7.20
C PHE A 234 -7.43 -11.45 -5.81
N ARG A 235 -8.73 -11.21 -5.56
CA ARG A 235 -9.45 -11.73 -4.39
C ARG A 235 -9.44 -13.26 -4.31
N ASP A 236 -9.60 -13.95 -5.43
CA ASP A 236 -9.59 -15.42 -5.47
C ASP A 236 -8.19 -15.96 -5.14
N VAL A 237 -7.14 -15.26 -5.58
CA VAL A 237 -5.74 -15.54 -5.22
C VAL A 237 -5.52 -15.33 -3.72
N GLY A 238 -6.01 -14.21 -3.17
CA GLY A 238 -5.95 -13.91 -1.74
C GLY A 238 -6.64 -14.99 -0.89
N ASN A 239 -7.84 -15.41 -1.29
CA ASN A 239 -8.59 -16.49 -0.65
C ASN A 239 -7.83 -17.83 -0.71
N TYR A 240 -7.26 -18.17 -1.87
CA TYR A 240 -6.45 -19.37 -2.05
C TYR A 240 -5.23 -19.36 -1.12
N LEU A 241 -4.48 -18.26 -1.10
CA LEU A 241 -3.32 -18.11 -0.21
C LEU A 241 -3.71 -18.07 1.26
N LYS A 242 -4.91 -17.59 1.62
CA LYS A 242 -5.38 -17.57 3.01
C LYS A 242 -5.62 -19.00 3.52
N ILE A 243 -6.11 -19.89 2.66
CA ILE A 243 -6.22 -21.33 2.96
C ILE A 243 -4.82 -21.94 3.16
N LYS A 244 -3.87 -21.60 2.29
CA LYS A 244 -2.46 -22.04 2.43
C LYS A 244 -1.79 -21.49 3.68
N TYR A 245 -2.13 -20.26 4.08
CA TYR A 245 -1.75 -19.71 5.37
C TYR A 245 -2.33 -20.60 6.46
N ASP A 246 -3.63 -20.86 6.52
CA ASP A 246 -4.21 -21.65 7.62
C ASP A 246 -3.55 -23.03 7.78
N GLN A 247 -3.08 -23.64 6.69
CA GLN A 247 -2.40 -24.95 6.63
C GLN A 247 -0.86 -24.89 6.69
N ALA A 248 -0.26 -23.71 6.82
CA ALA A 248 1.19 -23.54 6.74
C ALA A 248 1.95 -24.38 7.78
N GLN A 249 3.10 -24.91 7.36
CA GLN A 249 3.89 -25.84 8.15
C GLN A 249 5.07 -25.14 8.82
N LYS A 250 5.29 -25.44 10.10
CA LYS A 250 6.50 -25.00 10.82
C LYS A 250 7.65 -25.95 10.49
N LEU A 251 8.76 -25.40 10.04
CA LEU A 251 9.96 -26.16 9.76
C LEU A 251 10.94 -26.06 10.94
N GLU A 252 11.26 -27.21 11.53
CA GLU A 252 12.31 -27.31 12.54
C GLU A 252 13.66 -27.52 11.85
N LEU A 253 14.49 -26.48 11.83
CA LEU A 253 15.85 -26.57 11.32
C LEU A 253 16.81 -26.77 12.48
N ASP A 254 17.61 -27.84 12.43
CA ASP A 254 18.61 -28.12 13.46
C ASP A 254 19.72 -27.06 13.44
N GLN A 255 19.64 -26.10 14.36
CA GLN A 255 20.57 -24.98 14.49
C GLN A 255 22.04 -25.42 14.69
N ARG A 256 22.28 -26.65 15.16
CA ARG A 256 23.64 -27.18 15.38
C ARG A 256 24.39 -27.47 14.08
N ARG A 257 23.68 -27.84 13.00
CA ARG A 257 24.27 -27.99 11.66
C ARG A 257 24.54 -26.64 10.97
N MET A 258 24.03 -25.55 11.54
CA MET A 258 23.97 -24.21 10.93
C MET A 258 24.97 -23.20 11.52
N ARG A 259 25.64 -23.51 12.65
CA ARG A 259 26.71 -22.66 13.23
C ARG A 259 28.09 -22.91 12.62
N VAL A 260 28.25 -23.96 11.82
CA VAL A 260 29.48 -24.25 11.09
C VAL A 260 29.37 -23.55 9.73
N GLY A 261 30.22 -22.55 9.51
CA GLY A 261 30.13 -21.60 8.40
C GLY A 261 30.12 -22.22 7.01
N ASN A 262 29.66 -21.43 6.02
CA ASN A 262 29.81 -21.51 4.55
C ASN A 262 30.13 -22.85 3.84
N SER A 263 29.79 -24.00 4.40
CA SER A 263 30.05 -25.31 3.80
C SER A 263 28.92 -25.70 2.85
N ALA A 264 29.28 -26.19 1.66
CA ALA A 264 28.36 -26.67 0.64
C ALA A 264 27.40 -27.77 1.14
N GLU A 265 27.82 -28.52 2.16
CA GLU A 265 27.07 -29.60 2.80
C GLU A 265 25.81 -29.11 3.53
N ASN A 266 25.84 -27.91 4.13
CA ASN A 266 24.67 -27.33 4.81
C ASN A 266 23.61 -26.84 3.81
N ARG A 267 24.02 -26.40 2.61
CA ARG A 267 23.09 -26.05 1.53
C ARG A 267 22.32 -27.28 1.01
N GLY A 268 22.97 -28.45 0.98
CA GLY A 268 22.35 -29.71 0.58
C GLY A 268 21.27 -30.18 1.56
N ALA A 269 21.53 -30.12 2.87
CA ALA A 269 20.55 -30.51 3.90
C ALA A 269 19.31 -29.59 3.94
N ILE A 270 19.51 -28.29 3.72
CA ILE A 270 18.39 -27.33 3.58
C ILE A 270 17.60 -27.65 2.31
N ALA A 271 18.27 -27.82 1.16
CA ALA A 271 17.60 -28.15 -0.09
C ALA A 271 16.79 -29.45 -0.01
N ASP A 272 17.33 -30.48 0.65
CA ASP A 272 16.66 -31.77 0.87
C ASP A 272 15.39 -31.61 1.74
N THR A 273 15.50 -30.87 2.84
CA THR A 273 14.35 -30.56 3.71
C THR A 273 13.24 -29.83 2.94
N PHE A 274 13.60 -28.84 2.11
CA PHE A 274 12.63 -28.11 1.29
C PHE A 274 12.05 -28.95 0.15
N SER A 275 12.79 -29.93 -0.35
CA SER A 275 12.31 -30.85 -1.40
C SER A 275 11.14 -31.73 -0.95
N SER A 276 11.04 -31.98 0.37
CA SER A 276 9.93 -32.72 0.98
C SER A 276 8.64 -31.89 1.11
N VAL A 277 8.74 -30.56 0.99
CA VAL A 277 7.60 -29.65 1.09
C VAL A 277 7.10 -29.30 -0.31
N ALA A 278 5.80 -29.42 -0.54
CA ALA A 278 5.22 -29.01 -1.81
C ALA A 278 5.42 -27.50 -2.04
N ARG A 279 5.85 -27.13 -3.25
CA ARG A 279 6.12 -25.73 -3.65
C ARG A 279 4.92 -24.78 -3.52
N THR A 280 3.70 -25.31 -3.39
CA THR A 280 2.46 -24.55 -3.24
C THR A 280 2.05 -24.32 -1.79
N GLU A 281 2.76 -24.93 -0.83
CA GLU A 281 2.50 -24.77 0.61
C GLU A 281 3.35 -23.65 1.19
N LEU A 282 2.82 -22.96 2.20
CA LEU A 282 3.56 -21.95 2.96
C LEU A 282 4.31 -22.58 4.12
N ILE A 283 5.50 -22.06 4.41
CA ILE A 283 6.35 -22.52 5.51
C ILE A 283 6.86 -21.37 6.36
N HIS A 284 7.08 -21.65 7.65
CA HIS A 284 7.64 -20.70 8.61
C HIS A 284 8.60 -21.37 9.60
N LEU A 285 9.44 -20.61 10.30
CA LEU A 285 10.44 -21.14 11.24
C LEU A 285 10.08 -20.85 12.70
N GLU A 286 9.42 -19.72 12.95
CA GLU A 286 9.10 -19.21 14.28
C GLU A 286 7.61 -19.30 14.57
N ASP A 287 7.27 -19.45 15.86
CA ASP A 287 5.90 -19.31 16.32
C ASP A 287 5.46 -17.85 16.30
N SER A 288 4.20 -17.63 15.91
CA SER A 288 3.58 -16.31 15.93
C SER A 288 3.43 -15.81 17.37
N PRO A 289 3.74 -14.53 17.65
CA PRO A 289 3.59 -13.97 18.99
C PRO A 289 2.12 -13.85 19.41
N ASN A 290 1.89 -13.54 20.68
CA ASN A 290 0.56 -13.15 21.14
C ASN A 290 0.21 -11.72 20.66
N TYR A 291 -0.56 -11.63 19.58
CA TYR A 291 -1.02 -10.36 19.00
C TYR A 291 -2.06 -9.60 19.85
N CYS A 292 -2.58 -10.19 20.93
CA CYS A 292 -3.46 -9.44 21.84
C CYS A 292 -2.71 -8.30 22.54
N VAL A 293 -1.45 -8.54 22.91
CA VAL A 293 -0.65 -7.65 23.76
C VAL A 293 0.12 -6.64 22.90
N LYS A 294 0.04 -5.37 23.28
CA LYS A 294 0.83 -4.30 22.67
C LYS A 294 2.31 -4.45 23.07
N ASN A 295 3.17 -4.52 22.07
CA ASN A 295 4.63 -4.50 22.23
C ASN A 295 5.24 -3.69 21.08
N LEU A 296 5.49 -2.40 21.34
CA LEU A 296 6.01 -1.47 20.35
C LEU A 296 7.42 -1.83 19.85
N SER A 297 8.23 -2.47 20.68
CA SER A 297 9.58 -2.93 20.30
C SER A 297 9.54 -4.03 19.23
N LEU A 298 8.46 -4.82 19.20
CA LEU A 298 8.21 -5.86 18.20
C LEU A 298 7.23 -5.41 17.10
N GLY A 299 6.86 -4.13 17.05
CA GLY A 299 5.87 -3.62 16.10
C GLY A 299 4.43 -4.12 16.36
N LEU A 300 4.15 -4.70 17.52
CA LEU A 300 2.84 -5.22 17.87
C LEU A 300 1.99 -4.12 18.50
N HIS A 301 0.91 -3.73 17.82
CA HIS A 301 0.02 -2.67 18.31
C HIS A 301 -1.00 -3.14 19.36
N GLY A 302 -1.22 -4.45 19.47
CA GLY A 302 -2.30 -5.04 20.27
C GLY A 302 -3.66 -4.97 19.56
N THR A 303 -4.71 -5.42 20.26
CA THR A 303 -6.09 -5.47 19.73
C THR A 303 -7.02 -4.41 20.32
N GLU A 304 -6.52 -3.61 21.26
CA GLU A 304 -7.27 -2.53 21.89
C GLU A 304 -7.67 -1.45 20.88
N GLY A 305 -8.90 -0.95 20.99
CA GLY A 305 -9.44 0.08 20.09
C GLY A 305 -9.84 -0.42 18.70
N ARG A 306 -9.72 -1.72 18.42
CA ARG A 306 -10.15 -2.29 17.14
C ARG A 306 -11.66 -2.52 17.10
N GLU A 307 -12.23 -2.20 15.96
CA GLU A 307 -13.64 -2.48 15.67
C GLU A 307 -13.87 -3.99 15.52
N CYS A 308 -15.05 -4.43 15.91
CA CYS A 308 -15.49 -5.81 15.81
C CYS A 308 -16.99 -5.87 15.49
N LEU A 309 -17.41 -6.97 14.90
CA LEU A 309 -18.78 -7.20 14.46
C LEU A 309 -19.45 -8.27 15.32
N ARG A 310 -20.61 -7.92 15.91
CA ARG A 310 -21.45 -8.85 16.71
C ARG A 310 -22.70 -9.30 15.96
N SER A 311 -23.35 -8.39 15.25
CA SER A 311 -24.62 -8.64 14.55
C SER A 311 -24.67 -7.93 13.21
N GLY A 312 -25.30 -8.56 12.22
CA GLY A 312 -25.46 -8.05 10.86
C GLY A 312 -26.04 -9.12 9.93
N ASN A 313 -26.91 -8.70 9.01
CA ASN A 313 -27.69 -9.61 8.15
C ASN A 313 -26.79 -10.35 7.14
N ASN A 314 -25.72 -9.71 6.66
CA ASN A 314 -24.82 -10.25 5.62
C ASN A 314 -23.41 -10.60 6.13
N LEU A 315 -23.27 -10.91 7.43
CA LEU A 315 -21.97 -11.25 8.00
C LEU A 315 -21.71 -12.76 8.00
N SER A 316 -20.50 -13.14 7.61
CA SER A 316 -20.00 -14.51 7.76
C SER A 316 -19.92 -14.93 9.23
N GLN A 317 -19.89 -16.23 9.49
CA GLN A 317 -19.73 -16.73 10.85
C GLN A 317 -18.38 -16.32 11.47
N PHE A 318 -17.36 -16.15 10.65
CA PHE A 318 -16.04 -15.67 11.08
C PHE A 318 -16.08 -14.21 11.54
N GLU A 319 -16.81 -13.35 10.81
CA GLU A 319 -17.01 -11.93 11.16
C GLU A 319 -17.86 -11.77 12.41
N LYS A 320 -18.96 -12.52 12.55
CA LYS A 320 -19.82 -12.49 13.75
C LYS A 320 -19.08 -12.89 15.03
N ARG A 321 -18.00 -13.68 14.91
CA ARG A 321 -17.14 -14.10 16.03
C ARG A 321 -15.97 -13.17 16.29
N SER A 322 -15.81 -12.09 15.50
CA SER A 322 -14.69 -11.17 15.62
C SER A 322 -14.61 -10.52 17.00
N CYS A 323 -15.72 -10.06 17.60
CA CYS A 323 -15.70 -9.48 18.96
C CYS A 323 -15.22 -10.46 20.03
N ARG A 324 -15.55 -11.75 19.88
CA ARG A 324 -15.04 -12.79 20.79
C ARG A 324 -13.53 -12.97 20.62
N ARG A 325 -13.05 -13.11 19.38
CA ARG A 325 -11.64 -13.39 19.05
C ARG A 325 -10.70 -12.20 19.32
N LEU A 326 -11.15 -10.99 18.99
CA LEU A 326 -10.36 -9.76 19.09
C LEU A 326 -10.42 -9.15 20.49
N CYS A 327 -11.57 -9.25 21.16
CA CYS A 327 -11.76 -8.56 22.44
C CYS A 327 -11.78 -9.55 23.60
N HIS A 328 -12.80 -10.41 23.69
CA HIS A 328 -13.01 -11.25 24.88
C HIS A 328 -11.85 -12.22 25.16
N GLU A 329 -11.36 -12.92 24.13
CA GLU A 329 -10.21 -13.83 24.26
C GLU A 329 -8.89 -13.10 24.54
N CYS A 330 -8.83 -11.80 24.25
CA CYS A 330 -7.71 -10.93 24.60
C CYS A 330 -7.90 -10.21 25.96
N GLY A 331 -8.97 -10.50 26.70
CA GLY A 331 -9.27 -9.88 28.00
C GLY A 331 -9.86 -8.46 27.91
N LEU A 332 -10.27 -8.02 26.72
CA LEU A 332 -10.84 -6.70 26.49
C LEU A 332 -12.37 -6.73 26.59
N LYS A 333 -12.95 -5.59 26.98
CA LYS A 333 -14.39 -5.35 26.95
C LYS A 333 -14.80 -4.78 25.59
N VAL A 334 -16.00 -5.13 25.14
CA VAL A 334 -16.59 -4.59 23.93
C VAL A 334 -17.47 -3.41 24.30
N GLU A 335 -17.20 -2.25 23.71
CA GLU A 335 -18.03 -1.05 23.84
C GLU A 335 -18.83 -0.84 22.55
N GLU A 336 -20.15 -0.72 22.66
CA GLU A 336 -21.03 -0.48 21.52
C GLU A 336 -21.10 1.02 21.26
N LYS A 337 -20.26 1.51 20.34
CA LYS A 337 -20.31 2.90 19.89
C LYS A 337 -21.44 3.06 18.86
N ARG A 338 -22.57 3.65 19.27
CA ARG A 338 -23.59 4.12 18.33
C ARG A 338 -23.04 5.33 17.58
N ILE A 339 -22.55 5.11 16.37
CA ILE A 339 -22.32 6.19 15.42
C ILE A 339 -23.72 6.60 14.92
N GLU A 340 -24.15 7.82 15.26
CA GLU A 340 -25.42 8.36 14.74
C GLU A 340 -25.40 8.34 13.22
N ILE A 341 -26.44 7.74 12.62
CA ILE A 341 -26.59 7.48 11.18
C ILE A 341 -26.95 8.77 10.41
N ALA A 342 -26.28 9.89 10.72
CA ALA A 342 -26.31 11.09 9.89
C ALA A 342 -25.20 11.05 8.81
N TYR A 343 -24.18 10.21 9.02
CA TYR A 343 -23.00 10.09 8.14
C TYR A 343 -23.24 9.30 6.84
N LEU A 344 -24.39 8.64 6.66
CA LEU A 344 -24.72 7.93 5.42
C LEU A 344 -25.70 8.69 4.52
N SER A 345 -26.59 9.51 5.09
CA SER A 345 -27.61 10.25 4.34
C SER A 345 -27.02 11.29 3.38
N TYR A 346 -25.84 11.81 3.70
CA TYR A 346 -25.20 12.88 2.91
C TYR A 346 -23.99 12.40 2.10
N THR A 347 -23.57 11.13 2.22
CA THR A 347 -22.34 10.62 1.60
C THR A 347 -22.32 10.83 0.09
N SER A 348 -23.43 10.57 -0.60
CA SER A 348 -23.52 10.77 -2.05
C SER A 348 -23.33 12.23 -2.45
N SER A 349 -23.91 13.17 -1.70
CA SER A 349 -23.75 14.61 -1.95
C SER A 349 -22.35 15.11 -1.59
N VAL A 350 -21.73 14.54 -0.55
CA VAL A 350 -20.33 14.82 -0.19
C VAL A 350 -19.39 14.33 -1.29
N LEU A 351 -19.57 13.12 -1.80
CA LEU A 351 -18.76 12.58 -2.90
C LEU A 351 -18.93 13.40 -4.17
N ALA A 352 -20.15 13.76 -4.55
CA ALA A 352 -20.42 14.65 -5.68
C ALA A 352 -19.76 16.02 -5.49
N GLY A 353 -19.80 16.58 -4.28
CA GLY A 353 -19.14 17.85 -3.99
C GLY A 353 -17.61 17.78 -4.05
N ALA A 354 -17.01 16.69 -3.58
CA ALA A 354 -15.57 16.47 -3.74
C ALA A 354 -15.17 16.34 -5.23
N GLN A 355 -16.00 15.68 -6.05
CA GLN A 355 -15.80 15.60 -7.50
C GLN A 355 -15.93 16.96 -8.18
N ASN A 356 -16.90 17.78 -7.78
CA ASN A 356 -17.04 19.15 -8.27
C ASN A 356 -15.79 19.97 -7.94
N GLY A 357 -15.26 19.84 -6.72
CA GLY A 357 -14.00 20.48 -6.32
C GLY A 357 -12.79 20.02 -7.15
N MET A 358 -12.71 18.73 -7.48
CA MET A 358 -11.68 18.21 -8.40
C MET A 358 -11.82 18.78 -9.82
N HIS A 359 -13.05 18.81 -10.35
CA HIS A 359 -13.31 19.35 -11.68
C HIS A 359 -12.89 20.82 -11.76
N GLU A 360 -13.25 21.60 -10.74
CA GLU A 360 -12.88 23.00 -10.64
C GLU A 360 -11.36 23.16 -10.51
N CYS A 361 -10.69 22.33 -9.72
CA CYS A 361 -9.24 22.34 -9.61
C CYS A 361 -8.55 22.05 -10.95
N LYS A 362 -9.00 21.03 -11.70
CA LYS A 362 -8.49 20.74 -13.05
C LYS A 362 -8.73 21.89 -14.01
N HIS A 363 -9.87 22.56 -13.89
CA HIS A 363 -10.20 23.72 -14.72
C HIS A 363 -9.28 24.91 -14.44
N GLN A 364 -9.10 25.28 -13.16
CA GLN A 364 -8.26 26.41 -12.75
C GLN A 364 -6.78 26.19 -13.13
N PHE A 365 -6.29 24.95 -13.01
CA PHE A 365 -4.89 24.60 -13.26
C PHE A 365 -4.64 23.95 -14.64
N ALA A 366 -5.58 24.07 -15.58
CA ALA A 366 -5.51 23.40 -16.87
C ALA A 366 -4.25 23.75 -17.69
N TRP A 367 -3.73 24.97 -17.50
CA TRP A 367 -2.58 25.51 -18.23
C TRP A 367 -1.31 25.63 -17.38
N ASP A 368 -1.36 25.13 -16.14
CA ASP A 368 -0.23 25.14 -15.23
C ASP A 368 0.61 23.86 -15.34
N ARG A 369 1.87 23.96 -14.90
CA ARG A 369 2.78 22.80 -14.82
C ARG A 369 2.26 21.70 -13.88
N TRP A 370 1.51 22.10 -12.86
CA TRP A 370 0.75 21.21 -12.00
C TRP A 370 -0.72 21.36 -12.38
N ASN A 371 -1.35 20.29 -12.87
CA ASN A 371 -2.67 20.32 -13.50
C ASN A 371 -3.72 19.54 -12.69
N CYS A 372 -3.58 19.54 -11.37
CA CYS A 372 -4.47 18.85 -10.45
C CYS A 372 -4.64 17.34 -10.75
N PRO A 373 -3.58 16.53 -10.58
CA PRO A 373 -3.63 15.10 -10.86
C PRO A 373 -4.59 14.39 -9.90
N GLU A 374 -5.31 13.39 -10.41
CA GLU A 374 -6.39 12.71 -9.71
C GLU A 374 -5.95 12.02 -8.41
N SER A 375 -4.67 11.66 -8.32
CA SER A 375 -4.00 11.16 -7.12
C SER A 375 -4.09 12.10 -5.90
N THR A 376 -4.46 13.37 -6.10
CA THR A 376 -4.52 14.42 -5.08
C THR A 376 -5.89 14.52 -4.36
N PHE A 377 -6.94 13.81 -4.79
CA PHE A 377 -8.27 13.86 -4.13
C PHE A 377 -8.81 12.49 -3.70
N HIS A 378 -7.95 11.50 -3.44
CA HIS A 378 -8.42 10.19 -3.00
C HIS A 378 -9.04 10.24 -1.59
N PHE A 379 -10.35 10.50 -1.53
CA PHE A 379 -11.19 10.55 -0.32
C PHE A 379 -11.40 9.16 0.32
N SER A 380 -11.13 8.08 -0.43
CA SER A 380 -11.45 6.69 -0.06
C SER A 380 -10.28 5.88 0.47
N THR A 381 -9.07 6.43 0.55
CA THR A 381 -7.93 5.71 1.13
C THR A 381 -7.21 6.64 2.11
N HIS A 382 -6.79 6.11 3.25
CA HIS A 382 -5.96 6.78 4.25
C HIS A 382 -4.58 7.25 3.75
N ARG A 383 -4.39 7.45 2.43
CA ARG A 383 -3.19 8.03 1.84
C ARG A 383 -3.21 9.54 2.02
N ARG A 384 -2.71 9.94 3.18
CA ARG A 384 -2.35 11.32 3.51
C ARG A 384 -1.48 11.91 2.40
N ILE A 385 -1.88 13.04 1.84
CA ILE A 385 -0.97 13.91 1.12
C ILE A 385 0.01 14.44 2.17
N ARG A 386 1.24 13.92 2.15
CA ARG A 386 2.26 14.21 3.18
C ARG A 386 2.98 15.54 2.95
N SER A 387 2.67 16.24 1.86
CA SER A 387 3.31 17.49 1.51
C SER A 387 2.38 18.66 1.85
N ALA A 388 2.91 19.69 2.51
CA ALA A 388 2.20 20.95 2.79
C ALA A 388 2.66 22.00 1.77
N THR A 389 2.23 21.85 0.51
CA THR A 389 2.51 22.82 -0.56
C THR A 389 1.32 23.74 -0.82
N ARG A 390 1.55 24.83 -1.57
CA ARG A 390 0.46 25.73 -2.00
C ARG A 390 -0.62 25.01 -2.82
N GLU A 391 -0.22 24.05 -3.63
CA GLU A 391 -1.14 23.22 -4.44
C GLU A 391 -2.04 22.38 -3.53
N THR A 392 -1.47 21.80 -2.46
CA THR A 392 -2.25 21.04 -1.48
C THR A 392 -3.20 21.92 -0.68
N SER A 393 -2.80 23.14 -0.32
CA SER A 393 -3.68 24.12 0.33
C SER A 393 -4.89 24.45 -0.53
N PHE A 394 -4.69 24.63 -1.85
CA PHE A 394 -5.78 24.85 -2.79
C PHE A 394 -6.73 23.64 -2.85
N VAL A 395 -6.20 22.42 -2.92
CA VAL A 395 -7.00 21.19 -2.93
C VAL A 395 -7.88 21.05 -1.68
N HIS A 396 -7.33 21.33 -0.51
CA HIS A 396 -8.08 21.31 0.75
C HIS A 396 -9.22 22.34 0.76
N ALA A 397 -8.93 23.57 0.33
CA ALA A 397 -9.95 24.62 0.25
C ALA A 397 -11.04 24.28 -0.78
N ILE A 398 -10.69 23.90 -2.00
CA ILE A 398 -11.67 23.64 -3.07
C ILE A 398 -12.49 22.37 -2.81
N SER A 399 -11.92 21.38 -2.12
CA SER A 399 -12.67 20.20 -1.68
C SER A 399 -13.72 20.55 -0.63
N ALA A 400 -13.35 21.37 0.36
CA ALA A 400 -14.27 21.83 1.40
C ALA A 400 -15.38 22.71 0.82
N ALA A 401 -15.03 23.58 -0.15
CA ALA A 401 -15.95 24.42 -0.89
C ALA A 401 -16.93 23.60 -1.72
N GLY A 402 -16.44 22.62 -2.51
CA GLY A 402 -17.26 21.78 -3.37
C GLY A 402 -18.26 20.92 -2.59
N VAL A 403 -17.82 20.34 -1.46
CA VAL A 403 -18.70 19.61 -0.53
C VAL A 403 -19.76 20.53 0.06
N MET A 404 -19.36 21.68 0.58
CA MET A 404 -20.29 22.64 1.16
C MET A 404 -21.32 23.14 0.15
N TYR A 405 -20.88 23.57 -1.03
CA TYR A 405 -21.73 24.00 -2.14
C TYR A 405 -22.78 22.94 -2.50
N THR A 406 -22.36 21.69 -2.66
CA THR A 406 -23.25 20.61 -3.09
C THR A 406 -24.26 20.25 -2.00
N LEU A 407 -23.83 20.25 -0.73
CA LEU A 407 -24.71 19.99 0.40
C LEU A 407 -25.79 21.06 0.56
N THR A 408 -25.41 22.34 0.53
CA THR A 408 -26.37 23.44 0.68
C THR A 408 -27.32 23.51 -0.49
N ARG A 409 -26.83 23.27 -1.71
CA ARG A 409 -27.62 23.32 -2.93
C ARG A 409 -28.62 22.18 -3.04
N ASN A 410 -28.19 20.94 -2.84
CA ASN A 410 -29.10 19.80 -2.87
C ASN A 410 -30.15 19.92 -1.75
N CYS A 411 -29.79 20.53 -0.62
CA CYS A 411 -30.72 20.81 0.44
C CYS A 411 -31.78 21.87 0.09
N SER A 412 -31.39 22.97 -0.56
CA SER A 412 -32.35 24.02 -0.98
C SER A 412 -33.23 23.58 -2.15
N LEU A 413 -32.76 22.63 -2.97
CA LEU A 413 -33.54 21.99 -4.03
C LEU A 413 -34.51 20.91 -3.51
N GLY A 414 -34.32 20.43 -2.28
CA GLY A 414 -35.10 19.33 -1.71
C GLY A 414 -34.63 17.93 -2.13
N ASP A 415 -33.42 17.81 -2.66
CA ASP A 415 -32.79 16.54 -3.06
C ASP A 415 -32.16 15.79 -1.87
N LEU A 416 -32.11 16.41 -0.68
CA LEU A 416 -31.59 15.83 0.56
C LEU A 416 -32.65 15.84 1.66
N ASP A 417 -32.83 14.69 2.30
CA ASP A 417 -33.69 14.54 3.47
C ASP A 417 -33.04 15.10 4.74
N ASN A 418 -33.86 15.52 5.72
CA ASN A 418 -33.43 16.00 7.04
C ASN A 418 -32.62 17.31 7.04
N CYS A 419 -32.82 18.14 6.03
CA CYS A 419 -32.29 19.49 5.95
C CYS A 419 -33.32 20.42 5.27
N GLY A 420 -33.11 21.74 5.31
CA GLY A 420 -33.97 22.69 4.60
C GLY A 420 -33.26 24.03 4.35
N CYS A 421 -33.89 24.91 3.57
CA CYS A 421 -33.33 26.22 3.30
C CYS A 421 -33.34 27.18 4.48
N ASP A 422 -32.45 28.15 4.40
CA ASP A 422 -32.48 29.33 5.25
C ASP A 422 -33.61 30.27 4.81
N ASN A 423 -34.55 30.50 5.72
CA ASN A 423 -35.69 31.41 5.55
C ASN A 423 -35.52 32.71 6.33
N SER A 424 -34.38 32.95 6.99
CA SER A 424 -34.13 34.11 7.86
C SER A 424 -34.35 35.47 7.16
N ARG A 425 -34.16 35.51 5.83
CA ARG A 425 -34.35 36.70 5.02
C ARG A 425 -35.69 36.76 4.30
N ASN A 426 -36.44 35.67 4.22
CA ASN A 426 -37.66 35.58 3.41
C ASN A 426 -38.71 36.59 3.90
N GLY A 427 -39.22 37.43 2.99
CA GLY A 427 -40.14 38.53 3.29
C GLY A 427 -39.49 39.85 3.74
N ASN A 428 -38.17 39.90 3.94
CA ASN A 428 -37.48 41.15 4.31
C ASN A 428 -37.29 42.07 3.10
N ILE A 429 -37.29 43.39 3.33
CA ILE A 429 -37.06 44.41 2.31
C ILE A 429 -35.55 44.62 2.14
N GLY A 430 -35.03 44.35 0.94
CA GLY A 430 -33.64 44.62 0.56
C GLY A 430 -33.38 46.11 0.32
N GLY A 431 -32.10 46.50 0.32
CA GLY A 431 -31.67 47.91 0.30
C GLY A 431 -32.06 48.76 -0.92
N ARG A 432 -32.82 48.20 -1.89
CA ARG A 432 -33.38 48.91 -3.05
C ARG A 432 -34.90 48.69 -3.21
N GLY A 433 -35.62 48.33 -2.13
CA GLY A 433 -37.08 48.19 -2.13
C GLY A 433 -37.61 46.90 -2.75
N TRP A 434 -36.76 45.91 -3.01
CA TRP A 434 -37.16 44.57 -3.42
C TRP A 434 -37.36 43.67 -2.18
N LEU A 435 -38.20 42.64 -2.30
CA LEU A 435 -38.46 41.67 -1.23
C LEU A 435 -37.65 40.40 -1.44
N TRP A 436 -37.02 39.91 -0.38
CA TRP A 436 -36.41 38.58 -0.36
C TRP A 436 -37.51 37.51 -0.47
N GLY A 437 -37.30 36.53 -1.34
CA GLY A 437 -38.21 35.40 -1.55
C GLY A 437 -37.45 34.15 -1.97
N GLY A 438 -38.13 32.99 -1.90
CA GLY A 438 -37.57 31.70 -2.29
C GLY A 438 -36.85 30.96 -1.16
N CYS A 439 -36.03 29.98 -1.53
CA CYS A 439 -35.38 29.03 -0.63
C CYS A 439 -33.87 29.28 -0.68
N SER A 440 -33.31 29.95 0.34
CA SER A 440 -31.88 30.31 0.36
C SER A 440 -31.03 29.11 0.81
N ASP A 441 -29.84 28.97 0.23
CA ASP A 441 -28.89 27.93 0.62
C ASP A 441 -28.50 28.08 2.11
N ASN A 442 -28.67 27.00 2.89
CA ASN A 442 -28.37 27.01 4.32
C ASN A 442 -26.87 26.76 4.58
N VAL A 443 -26.09 27.83 4.53
CA VAL A 443 -24.63 27.84 4.67
C VAL A 443 -24.18 27.21 6.00
N ASP A 444 -24.86 27.51 7.11
CA ASP A 444 -24.54 26.95 8.44
C ASP A 444 -24.72 25.42 8.49
N PHE A 445 -25.77 24.91 7.84
CA PHE A 445 -25.97 23.47 7.67
C PHE A 445 -24.83 22.84 6.86
N GLY A 446 -24.50 23.45 5.72
CA GLY A 446 -23.43 22.98 4.84
C GLY A 446 -22.07 22.97 5.53
N GLU A 447 -21.76 24.01 6.30
CA GLU A 447 -20.51 24.11 7.05
C GLU A 447 -20.42 23.01 8.12
N ARG A 448 -21.48 22.80 8.90
CA ARG A 448 -21.53 21.77 9.95
C ARG A 448 -21.30 20.37 9.40
N ILE A 449 -21.99 20.02 8.32
CA ILE A 449 -21.84 18.70 7.69
C ILE A 449 -20.50 18.58 6.97
N SER A 450 -20.04 19.61 6.25
CA SER A 450 -18.73 19.61 5.59
C SER A 450 -17.58 19.38 6.59
N LYS A 451 -17.61 20.00 7.78
CA LYS A 451 -16.64 19.72 8.86
C LYS A 451 -16.63 18.25 9.28
N GLN A 452 -17.80 17.62 9.41
CA GLN A 452 -17.88 16.21 9.81
C GLN A 452 -17.25 15.23 8.81
N TYR A 453 -17.18 15.60 7.53
CA TYR A 453 -16.59 14.74 6.50
C TYR A 453 -15.18 15.17 6.13
N VAL A 454 -14.98 16.43 5.76
CA VAL A 454 -13.71 16.93 5.21
C VAL A 454 -12.65 17.06 6.30
N ASP A 455 -13.04 17.43 7.53
CA ASP A 455 -12.09 17.60 8.64
C ASP A 455 -11.84 16.29 9.38
N ALA A 456 -12.74 15.30 9.29
CA ALA A 456 -12.56 13.99 9.93
C ALA A 456 -11.35 13.20 9.41
N PHE A 457 -10.82 13.54 8.23
CA PHE A 457 -9.59 12.97 7.71
C PHE A 457 -8.32 13.53 8.37
N GLU A 458 -8.40 14.69 9.03
CA GLU A 458 -7.29 15.34 9.72
C GLU A 458 -7.25 14.96 11.21
N THR A 459 -6.80 13.72 11.48
CA THR A 459 -6.73 13.14 12.83
C THR A 459 -5.41 13.41 13.58
N GLY A 460 -4.46 14.09 12.94
CA GLY A 460 -3.15 14.41 13.54
C GLY A 460 -3.18 15.67 14.41
N GLN A 461 -2.36 15.71 15.47
CA GLN A 461 -2.07 16.94 16.23
C GLN A 461 -0.80 17.66 15.71
N ASP A 462 -0.43 17.44 14.44
CA ASP A 462 0.74 18.05 13.81
C ASP A 462 0.41 19.41 13.18
N ALA A 463 1.42 20.26 12.99
CA ALA A 463 1.25 21.58 12.36
C ALA A 463 0.63 21.47 10.94
N ARG A 464 0.85 20.34 10.26
CA ARG A 464 0.25 20.04 8.97
C ARG A 464 -1.27 19.88 9.07
N ALA A 465 -1.78 19.09 10.02
CA ALA A 465 -3.22 18.96 10.22
C ALA A 465 -3.85 20.32 10.56
N ALA A 466 -3.18 21.16 11.34
CA ALA A 466 -3.67 22.52 11.62
C ALA A 466 -3.77 23.39 10.35
N VAL A 467 -2.77 23.32 9.45
CA VAL A 467 -2.80 24.02 8.15
C VAL A 467 -3.91 23.48 7.25
N ASN A 468 -4.08 22.16 7.18
CA ASN A 468 -5.13 21.53 6.38
C ASN A 468 -6.53 21.94 6.88
N LEU A 469 -6.76 21.89 8.20
CA LEU A 469 -8.01 22.35 8.82
C LEU A 469 -8.28 23.83 8.56
N HIS A 470 -7.24 24.66 8.61
CA HIS A 470 -7.36 26.08 8.27
C HIS A 470 -7.77 26.28 6.80
N ASN A 471 -7.13 25.59 5.87
CA ASN A 471 -7.47 25.69 4.43
C ASN A 471 -8.86 25.14 4.13
N ASN A 472 -9.27 24.05 4.77
CA ASN A 472 -10.64 23.55 4.69
C ASN A 472 -11.64 24.62 5.19
N ALA A 473 -11.31 25.32 6.28
CA ALA A 473 -12.14 26.40 6.79
C ALA A 473 -12.19 27.58 5.82
N ALA A 474 -11.06 27.96 5.22
CA ALA A 474 -11.01 29.02 4.21
C ALA A 474 -11.89 28.72 2.98
N GLY A 475 -11.99 27.46 2.56
CA GLY A 475 -12.87 27.06 1.47
C GLY A 475 -14.36 27.07 1.80
N ARG A 476 -14.73 27.14 3.09
CA ARG A 476 -16.12 27.18 3.56
C ARG A 476 -16.65 28.59 3.82
N LEU A 477 -15.78 29.60 3.75
CA LEU A 477 -16.11 31.02 3.89
C LEU A 477 -16.41 31.61 2.51
#